data_AF-A0AAD5JZB6-F1
#
_entry.id   AF-A0AAD5JZB6-F1
#
_cell.length_a   1.000
_cell.length_b   1.000
_cell.length_c   1.000
_cell.angle_alpha   90.00
_cell.angle_beta   90.00
_cell.angle_gamma   90.00
#
_symmetry.space_group_name_H-M   'P 1'
#
loop_
_entity.id
_entity.type
_entity.pdbx_description
1 polymer ?
#
loop_
_entity_poly.entity_id
_entity_poly.type
_entity_poly.pdbx_seq_one_letter_code
_entity_poly.pdbx_strand_id
1 'polypeptide(L)'
;MKTFILSSLALAVASLLPGGVSAHPAHHKPGHGNNVDKEAFIKVNDDGTGFTRYGQPYMIRGANYWQGINLGADDCNGGDRERMEREVKQMAAMGINNVRVMAASEGPDDQRFRMRPSLMPKPGVYREPIFEGLDYLLDAIDRNNMTAVMTMNNFWHWSGGFSQYVAWIIGNQTIPYPEGDFGWDEFTQYSARFYNDTEVAPKAQQMFKDHIKTVITRKNTVNGKVYGEDPTIMSWQLANEPQEGPAEWFVDIGSYMKELAPNHLVSAGLESKEDHYDFLRAHDNDVIDYATCHLWVENRGVYDPSDVNTFQPSIDYGLSFLANTSTWASELGKPLIMEEFGMARDAFLKPYDLAFKLNPDTPTSHKDEFYGTLFDKIVDYAKEGKFTGSNFWAYAGEGRSTDNPNQYGMVWLGDPPHENRGWYSVYDKDTTVQVIKDYNAKLKALEESQ
;
A
#
# COMPACT_ATOMS: atom_id res chain seq x y z
N MET A 1 -26.89 5.68 73.14
CA MET A 1 -27.20 5.11 71.81
C MET A 1 -27.58 6.24 70.89
N LYS A 2 -26.87 6.35 69.76
CA LYS A 2 -26.96 7.44 68.79
C LYS A 2 -28.20 7.27 67.91
N THR A 3 -29.03 8.31 67.79
CA THR A 3 -29.78 8.57 66.55
C THR A 3 -30.10 10.07 66.46
N PHE A 4 -29.41 10.77 65.55
CA PHE A 4 -29.75 12.12 65.10
C PHE A 4 -30.72 11.98 63.91
N ILE A 5 -31.83 12.72 63.91
CA ILE A 5 -32.67 12.93 62.74
C ILE A 5 -32.46 14.37 62.29
N LEU A 6 -31.87 14.52 61.11
CA LEU A 6 -31.58 15.79 60.44
C LEU A 6 -32.69 16.14 59.46
N SER A 7 -32.89 17.45 59.39
CA SER A 7 -33.82 18.24 58.59
C SER A 7 -33.75 18.01 57.09
N SER A 8 -34.92 18.11 56.47
CA SER A 8 -35.22 18.17 55.05
C SER A 8 -34.65 19.44 54.37
N LEU A 9 -33.88 19.26 53.30
CA LEU A 9 -33.50 20.30 52.35
C LEU A 9 -33.93 19.85 50.95
N ALA A 10 -34.83 20.60 50.33
CA ALA A 10 -35.29 20.38 48.96
C ALA A 10 -34.27 20.97 47.97
N LEU A 11 -33.72 20.15 47.09
CA LEU A 11 -32.86 20.55 45.98
C LEU A 11 -33.67 20.39 44.67
N ALA A 12 -34.00 21.50 44.04
CA ALA A 12 -34.61 21.50 42.71
C ALA A 12 -33.52 21.25 41.65
N VAL A 13 -33.74 20.20 40.86
CA VAL A 13 -32.87 19.74 39.78
C VAL A 13 -33.07 20.62 38.55
N ALA A 14 -32.01 21.27 38.08
CA ALA A 14 -31.96 21.88 36.76
C ALA A 14 -31.63 20.81 35.72
N SER A 15 -32.56 20.59 34.78
CA SER A 15 -32.40 19.72 33.62
C SER A 15 -31.48 20.36 32.57
N LEU A 16 -30.28 19.82 32.40
CA LEU A 16 -29.41 20.09 31.26
C LEU A 16 -29.77 19.12 30.12
N LEU A 17 -30.32 19.66 29.04
CA LEU A 17 -30.45 18.98 27.75
C LEU A 17 -29.08 18.99 27.05
N PRO A 18 -28.53 17.86 26.57
CA PRO A 18 -27.44 17.89 25.61
C PRO A 18 -28.00 18.22 24.23
N GLY A 19 -27.65 19.38 23.71
CA GLY A 19 -27.95 19.80 22.34
C GLY A 19 -27.04 19.12 21.33
N GLY A 20 -27.66 18.46 20.35
CA GLY A 20 -27.22 18.39 18.95
C GLY A 20 -25.90 17.69 18.64
N VAL A 21 -25.94 16.36 18.50
CA VAL A 21 -24.99 15.66 17.62
C VAL A 21 -25.38 15.97 16.18
N SER A 22 -24.46 16.57 15.42
CA SER A 22 -24.60 16.73 13.96
C SER A 22 -24.62 15.34 13.32
N ALA A 23 -25.81 14.93 12.87
CA ALA A 23 -25.97 13.70 12.11
C ALA A 23 -25.32 13.87 10.73
N HIS A 24 -24.31 13.06 10.44
CA HIS A 24 -23.84 12.85 9.07
C HIS A 24 -25.00 12.35 8.19
N PRO A 25 -25.12 12.76 6.92
CA PRO A 25 -26.21 12.31 6.09
C PRO A 25 -26.09 10.81 5.83
N ALA A 26 -27.14 10.09 6.19
CA ALA A 26 -27.32 8.68 5.90
C ALA A 26 -27.42 8.43 4.38
N HIS A 27 -26.81 7.32 3.96
CA HIS A 27 -27.05 6.53 2.76
C HIS A 27 -27.87 7.18 1.63
N HIS A 28 -27.16 7.64 0.60
CA HIS A 28 -27.75 7.90 -0.70
C HIS A 28 -28.25 6.57 -1.31
N LYS A 29 -29.55 6.49 -1.62
CA LYS A 29 -30.09 5.47 -2.53
C LYS A 29 -29.50 5.70 -3.93
N PRO A 30 -29.30 4.66 -4.75
CA PRO A 30 -28.76 4.82 -6.09
C PRO A 30 -29.81 5.51 -6.97
N GLY A 31 -29.65 6.82 -7.16
CA GLY A 31 -30.28 7.54 -8.24
C GLY A 31 -29.54 7.20 -9.53
N HIS A 32 -30.26 6.67 -10.52
CA HIS A 32 -29.76 6.57 -11.88
C HIS A 32 -29.57 7.98 -12.47
N GLY A 33 -28.37 8.51 -12.29
CA GLY A 33 -27.88 9.75 -12.88
C GLY A 33 -26.36 9.78 -12.78
N ASN A 34 -25.68 9.61 -13.91
CA ASN A 34 -24.22 9.56 -14.05
C ASN A 34 -23.56 10.93 -13.78
N ASN A 35 -23.64 11.44 -12.55
CA ASN A 35 -22.79 12.54 -12.12
C ASN A 35 -22.05 12.07 -10.87
N VAL A 36 -20.85 11.51 -11.08
CA VAL A 36 -19.94 11.20 -9.97
C VAL A 36 -19.59 12.51 -9.28
N ASP A 37 -19.75 12.57 -7.96
CA ASP A 37 -19.37 13.73 -7.17
C ASP A 37 -17.85 13.93 -7.26
N LYS A 38 -17.42 14.98 -7.97
CA LYS A 38 -16.01 15.29 -8.16
C LYS A 38 -15.30 15.66 -6.86
N GLU A 39 -16.04 16.04 -5.82
CA GLU A 39 -15.47 16.30 -4.51
C GLU A 39 -15.11 15.02 -3.74
N ALA A 40 -15.60 13.86 -4.18
CA ALA A 40 -15.26 12.57 -3.56
C ALA A 40 -13.86 12.05 -3.92
N PHE A 41 -13.27 12.53 -5.02
CA PHE A 41 -11.92 12.18 -5.44
C PHE A 41 -10.87 12.88 -4.58
N ILE A 42 -9.78 12.18 -4.30
CA ILE A 42 -8.60 12.79 -3.68
C ILE A 42 -7.94 13.72 -4.69
N LYS A 43 -7.61 14.94 -4.26
CA LYS A 43 -6.90 15.93 -5.07
C LYS A 43 -5.66 16.40 -4.33
N VAL A 44 -4.63 16.83 -5.03
CA VAL A 44 -3.56 17.64 -4.43
C VAL A 44 -4.15 19.01 -4.07
N ASN A 45 -3.79 19.56 -2.91
CA ASN A 45 -4.21 20.91 -2.52
C ASN A 45 -3.50 21.98 -3.36
N ASP A 46 -4.06 23.20 -3.40
CA ASP A 46 -3.57 24.27 -4.30
C ASP A 46 -2.11 24.68 -4.04
N ASP A 47 -1.59 24.49 -2.83
CA ASP A 47 -0.20 24.80 -2.46
C ASP A 47 0.78 23.62 -2.63
N GLY A 48 0.30 22.45 -3.05
CA GLY A 48 1.12 21.27 -3.32
C GLY A 48 1.65 20.54 -2.09
N THR A 49 1.26 20.95 -0.88
CA THR A 49 1.81 20.40 0.38
C THR A 49 1.06 19.16 0.89
N GLY A 50 -0.11 18.86 0.33
CA GLY A 50 -0.94 17.76 0.80
C GLY A 50 -2.09 17.37 -0.10
N PHE A 51 -3.03 16.62 0.46
CA PHE A 51 -4.22 16.17 -0.26
C PHE A 51 -5.50 16.75 0.35
N THR A 52 -6.55 16.77 -0.47
CA THR A 52 -7.91 17.04 -0.03
C THR A 52 -8.89 15.97 -0.50
N ARG A 53 -9.95 15.76 0.28
CA ARG A 53 -11.14 15.00 -0.08
C ARG A 53 -12.36 15.72 0.48
N TYR A 54 -13.42 15.88 -0.31
CA TYR A 54 -14.59 16.68 0.07
C TYR A 54 -14.24 18.11 0.53
N GLY A 55 -13.20 18.69 -0.07
CA GLY A 55 -12.68 20.02 0.30
C GLY A 55 -12.04 20.11 1.69
N GLN A 56 -11.80 18.98 2.36
CA GLN A 56 -11.09 18.91 3.65
C GLN A 56 -9.71 18.29 3.46
N PRO A 57 -8.72 18.62 4.31
CA PRO A 57 -7.43 17.93 4.32
C PRO A 57 -7.60 16.40 4.38
N TYR A 58 -6.70 15.68 3.71
CA TYR A 58 -6.69 14.22 3.70
C TYR A 58 -5.28 13.70 3.96
N MET A 59 -5.08 13.05 5.10
CA MET A 59 -3.83 12.43 5.50
C MET A 59 -3.90 10.91 5.37
N ILE A 60 -2.82 10.31 4.90
CA ILE A 60 -2.73 8.89 4.55
C ILE A 60 -2.41 8.09 5.81
N ARG A 61 -3.44 7.39 6.31
CA ARG A 61 -3.36 6.41 7.39
C ARG A 61 -3.41 5.05 6.74
N GLY A 62 -2.25 4.58 6.29
CA GLY A 62 -2.17 3.56 5.25
C GLY A 62 -1.67 2.19 5.71
N ALA A 63 -1.96 1.18 4.89
CA ALA A 63 -1.32 -0.13 4.92
C ALA A 63 -1.05 -0.65 3.50
N ASN A 64 -0.09 -1.55 3.34
CA ASN A 64 0.01 -2.39 2.15
C ASN A 64 -0.82 -3.66 2.33
N TYR A 65 -1.61 -4.00 1.31
CA TYR A 65 -2.50 -5.16 1.29
C TYR A 65 -2.58 -5.76 -0.12
N TRP A 66 -1.41 -6.01 -0.70
CA TRP A 66 -1.24 -6.48 -2.09
C TRP A 66 -1.96 -7.81 -2.35
N GLN A 67 -2.08 -8.68 -1.35
CA GLN A 67 -2.75 -9.98 -1.44
C GLN A 67 -4.28 -9.87 -1.52
N GLY A 68 -4.84 -8.67 -1.27
CA GLY A 68 -6.28 -8.46 -1.22
C GLY A 68 -7.02 -8.89 -2.49
N ILE A 69 -6.41 -8.70 -3.67
CA ILE A 69 -6.99 -9.15 -4.95
C ILE A 69 -7.21 -10.67 -4.98
N ASN A 70 -6.22 -11.45 -4.52
CA ASN A 70 -6.33 -12.90 -4.50
C ASN A 70 -7.24 -13.39 -3.37
N LEU A 71 -7.21 -12.75 -2.20
CA LEU A 71 -8.14 -13.10 -1.11
C LEU A 71 -9.60 -12.79 -1.47
N GLY A 72 -9.86 -11.73 -2.24
CA GLY A 72 -11.20 -11.38 -2.70
C GLY A 72 -11.80 -12.34 -3.75
N ALA A 73 -10.96 -13.16 -4.39
CA ALA A 73 -11.40 -14.16 -5.36
C ALA A 73 -12.32 -15.21 -4.73
N ASP A 74 -13.03 -15.98 -5.55
CA ASP A 74 -13.80 -17.11 -5.03
C ASP A 74 -12.90 -18.26 -4.54
N ASP A 75 -13.46 -19.13 -3.69
CA ASP A 75 -12.77 -20.27 -3.09
C ASP A 75 -12.18 -21.21 -4.16
N CYS A 76 -12.86 -21.37 -5.30
CA CYS A 76 -12.39 -22.21 -6.39
C CYS A 76 -11.07 -21.70 -7.00
N ASN A 77 -10.82 -20.39 -6.91
CA ASN A 77 -9.62 -19.73 -7.40
C ASN A 77 -8.65 -19.35 -6.26
N GLY A 78 -8.82 -19.95 -5.08
CA GLY A 78 -7.88 -19.85 -3.97
C GLY A 78 -8.00 -18.58 -3.14
N GLY A 79 -9.14 -17.89 -3.27
CA GLY A 79 -9.51 -16.79 -2.39
C GLY A 79 -10.11 -17.27 -1.07
N ASP A 80 -10.31 -16.28 -0.19
CA ASP A 80 -10.99 -16.40 1.09
C ASP A 80 -11.65 -15.04 1.34
N ARG A 81 -12.78 -14.83 0.66
CA ARG A 81 -13.45 -13.53 0.60
C ARG A 81 -13.94 -13.09 1.97
N GLU A 82 -14.38 -14.03 2.81
CA GLU A 82 -14.82 -13.72 4.17
C GLU A 82 -13.65 -13.24 5.02
N ARG A 83 -12.47 -13.87 4.92
CA ARG A 83 -11.25 -13.38 5.55
C ARG A 83 -10.88 -11.99 5.03
N MET A 84 -10.90 -11.76 3.72
CA MET A 84 -10.64 -10.43 3.14
C MET A 84 -11.54 -9.36 3.76
N GLU A 85 -12.85 -9.61 3.86
CA GLU A 85 -13.78 -8.65 4.47
C GLU A 85 -13.50 -8.40 5.96
N ARG A 86 -13.10 -9.43 6.72
CA ARG A 86 -12.73 -9.28 8.13
C ARG A 86 -11.43 -8.48 8.29
N GLU A 87 -10.42 -8.74 7.45
CA GLU A 87 -9.15 -8.02 7.46
C GLU A 87 -9.33 -6.55 7.08
N VAL A 88 -10.16 -6.24 6.09
CA VAL A 88 -10.54 -4.85 5.74
C VAL A 88 -11.22 -4.15 6.93
N LYS A 89 -12.11 -4.84 7.65
CA LYS A 89 -12.75 -4.31 8.87
C LYS A 89 -11.75 -4.12 10.02
N GLN A 90 -10.78 -5.03 10.17
CA GLN A 90 -9.72 -4.90 11.18
C GLN A 90 -8.83 -3.68 10.88
N MET A 91 -8.46 -3.47 9.62
CA MET A 91 -7.73 -2.29 9.19
C MET A 91 -8.50 -0.99 9.49
N ALA A 92 -9.79 -0.93 9.11
CA ALA A 92 -10.64 0.21 9.43
C ALA A 92 -10.75 0.45 10.96
N ALA A 93 -10.86 -0.62 11.76
CA ALA A 93 -10.95 -0.52 13.22
C ALA A 93 -9.66 -0.02 13.90
N MET A 94 -8.50 -0.18 13.26
CA MET A 94 -7.24 0.45 13.71
C MET A 94 -7.00 1.83 13.07
N GLY A 95 -8.00 2.40 12.39
CA GLY A 95 -7.98 3.78 11.90
C GLY A 95 -7.34 3.98 10.52
N ILE A 96 -7.05 2.89 9.79
CA ILE A 96 -6.59 2.94 8.41
C ILE A 96 -7.70 3.55 7.53
N ASN A 97 -7.32 4.47 6.65
CA ASN A 97 -8.19 5.06 5.62
C ASN A 97 -7.70 4.80 4.19
N ASN A 98 -6.50 4.22 4.02
CA ASN A 98 -5.90 4.00 2.71
C ASN A 98 -5.25 2.62 2.65
N VAL A 99 -5.41 1.92 1.52
CA VAL A 99 -4.72 0.67 1.26
C VAL A 99 -4.03 0.71 -0.08
N ARG A 100 -2.73 0.39 -0.10
CA ARG A 100 -1.97 0.18 -1.32
C ARG A 100 -2.09 -1.28 -1.73
N VAL A 101 -2.62 -1.52 -2.93
CA VAL A 101 -3.02 -2.84 -3.41
C VAL A 101 -2.37 -3.14 -4.75
N MET A 102 -2.19 -4.42 -5.05
CA MET A 102 -1.70 -4.85 -6.35
C MET A 102 -2.87 -5.04 -7.31
N ALA A 103 -2.82 -4.37 -8.46
CA ALA A 103 -3.79 -4.49 -9.55
C ALA A 103 -3.23 -5.25 -10.76
N ALA A 104 -2.04 -5.86 -10.61
CA ALA A 104 -1.35 -6.61 -11.66
C ALA A 104 -0.73 -7.91 -11.12
N SER A 105 -0.89 -9.01 -11.85
CA SER A 105 -0.08 -10.21 -11.66
C SER A 105 -0.05 -11.06 -12.91
N GLU A 106 1.15 -11.40 -13.36
CA GLU A 106 1.44 -12.05 -14.62
C GLU A 106 1.82 -13.52 -14.42
N GLY A 107 1.18 -14.39 -15.20
CA GLY A 107 1.58 -15.79 -15.33
C GLY A 107 2.84 -15.96 -16.20
N PRO A 108 3.14 -17.18 -16.69
CA PRO A 108 2.33 -18.38 -16.54
C PRO A 108 2.28 -18.89 -15.09
N ASP A 109 1.21 -19.58 -14.74
CA ASP A 109 0.95 -20.03 -13.36
C ASP A 109 1.87 -21.18 -12.90
N ASP A 110 2.76 -21.70 -13.76
CA ASP A 110 3.76 -22.71 -13.39
C ASP A 110 5.07 -22.10 -12.84
N GLN A 111 5.18 -20.77 -12.85
CA GLN A 111 6.37 -20.06 -12.41
C GLN A 111 6.51 -20.04 -10.89
N ARG A 112 7.76 -20.06 -10.42
CA ARG A 112 8.10 -19.94 -8.99
C ARG A 112 8.00 -18.49 -8.51
N PHE A 113 7.98 -18.34 -7.18
CA PHE A 113 8.14 -17.07 -6.45
C PHE A 113 7.09 -16.00 -6.69
N ARG A 114 5.98 -16.32 -7.33
CA ARG A 114 4.94 -15.34 -7.66
C ARG A 114 3.54 -15.73 -7.20
N MET A 115 2.66 -14.73 -7.12
CA MET A 115 1.24 -14.89 -6.82
C MET A 115 0.60 -15.94 -7.73
N ARG A 116 -0.20 -16.83 -7.13
CA ARG A 116 -0.92 -17.86 -7.87
C ARG A 116 -2.34 -18.07 -7.32
N PRO A 117 -3.37 -18.11 -8.18
CA PRO A 117 -3.31 -17.90 -9.63
C PRO A 117 -3.12 -16.41 -9.99
N SER A 118 -2.47 -16.17 -11.13
CA SER A 118 -2.25 -14.82 -11.68
C SER A 118 -3.52 -14.21 -12.26
N LEU A 119 -3.60 -12.87 -12.23
CA LEU A 119 -4.65 -12.08 -12.87
C LEU A 119 -4.56 -12.20 -14.40
N MET A 120 -3.37 -12.08 -14.96
CA MET A 120 -3.09 -12.11 -16.40
C MET A 120 -2.13 -13.26 -16.73
N PRO A 121 -2.64 -14.50 -16.89
CA PRO A 121 -1.80 -15.67 -17.17
C PRO A 121 -1.01 -15.59 -18.49
N LYS A 122 -1.50 -14.82 -19.46
CA LYS A 122 -0.86 -14.52 -20.76
C LYS A 122 -1.23 -13.11 -21.19
N PRO A 123 -0.44 -12.45 -22.06
CA PRO A 123 -0.73 -11.09 -22.52
C PRO A 123 -2.17 -10.93 -23.03
N GLY A 124 -2.92 -10.01 -22.41
CA GLY A 124 -4.31 -9.70 -22.78
C GLY A 124 -5.35 -10.76 -22.41
N VAL A 125 -4.97 -11.86 -21.77
CA VAL A 125 -5.88 -12.91 -21.29
C VAL A 125 -5.98 -12.82 -19.79
N TYR A 126 -7.17 -12.48 -19.29
CA TYR A 126 -7.44 -12.29 -17.87
C TYR A 126 -8.17 -13.49 -17.27
N ARG A 127 -7.84 -13.79 -16.01
CA ARG A 127 -8.55 -14.73 -15.17
C ARG A 127 -9.64 -13.97 -14.42
N GLU A 128 -10.85 -14.03 -14.96
CA GLU A 128 -12.00 -13.27 -14.46
C GLU A 128 -12.23 -13.43 -12.95
N PRO A 129 -12.19 -14.63 -12.33
CA PRO A 129 -12.37 -14.75 -10.88
C PRO A 129 -11.36 -13.98 -10.01
N ILE A 130 -10.13 -13.77 -10.50
CA ILE A 130 -9.13 -12.95 -9.80
C ILE A 130 -9.41 -11.46 -10.02
N PHE A 131 -9.91 -11.10 -11.21
CA PHE A 131 -10.34 -9.73 -11.48
C PHE A 131 -11.57 -9.35 -10.64
N GLU A 132 -12.55 -10.25 -10.52
CA GLU A 132 -13.67 -10.12 -9.58
C GLU A 132 -13.17 -9.98 -8.14
N GLY A 133 -12.07 -10.65 -7.77
CA GLY A 133 -11.45 -10.46 -6.46
C GLY A 133 -11.04 -9.00 -6.18
N LEU A 134 -10.53 -8.30 -7.20
CA LEU A 134 -10.27 -6.85 -7.11
C LEU A 134 -11.58 -6.04 -7.00
N ASP A 135 -12.64 -6.46 -7.71
CA ASP A 135 -13.96 -5.82 -7.64
C ASP A 135 -14.51 -5.87 -6.20
N TYR A 136 -14.44 -7.05 -5.55
CA TYR A 136 -14.84 -7.26 -4.15
C TYR A 136 -13.97 -6.49 -3.17
N LEU A 137 -12.66 -6.45 -3.40
CA LEU A 137 -11.75 -5.68 -2.55
C LEU A 137 -12.10 -4.19 -2.57
N LEU A 138 -12.27 -3.60 -3.75
CA LEU A 138 -12.64 -2.19 -3.88
C LEU A 138 -14.02 -1.88 -3.27
N ASP A 139 -14.99 -2.77 -3.43
CA ASP A 139 -16.28 -2.64 -2.75
C ASP A 139 -16.14 -2.69 -1.21
N ALA A 140 -15.30 -3.58 -0.68
CA ALA A 140 -15.03 -3.66 0.76
C ALA A 140 -14.31 -2.40 1.28
N ILE A 141 -13.36 -1.86 0.53
CA ILE A 141 -12.67 -0.59 0.82
C ILE A 141 -13.69 0.57 0.87
N ASP A 142 -14.58 0.65 -0.12
CA ASP A 142 -15.64 1.67 -0.19
C ASP A 142 -16.58 1.61 1.02
N ARG A 143 -17.09 0.41 1.35
CA ARG A 143 -17.98 0.19 2.50
C ARG A 143 -17.36 0.59 3.84
N ASN A 144 -16.04 0.68 3.92
CA ASN A 144 -15.31 1.08 5.13
C ASN A 144 -14.76 2.52 5.03
N ASN A 145 -15.20 3.32 4.04
CA ASN A 145 -14.77 4.70 3.79
C ASN A 145 -13.24 4.84 3.61
N MET A 146 -12.61 3.82 3.04
CA MET A 146 -11.19 3.84 2.72
C MET A 146 -10.96 4.20 1.25
N THR A 147 -9.70 4.37 0.87
CA THR A 147 -9.27 4.58 -0.51
C THR A 147 -8.18 3.61 -0.94
N ALA A 148 -8.07 3.32 -2.24
CA ALA A 148 -7.05 2.44 -2.80
C ALA A 148 -5.97 3.19 -3.60
N VAL A 149 -4.69 2.86 -3.39
CA VAL A 149 -3.62 3.09 -4.37
C VAL A 149 -3.52 1.83 -5.23
N MET A 150 -3.74 1.96 -6.54
CA MET A 150 -3.81 0.83 -7.48
C MET A 150 -2.47 0.66 -8.20
N THR A 151 -1.63 -0.27 -7.73
CA THR A 151 -0.31 -0.54 -8.32
C THR A 151 -0.44 -1.41 -9.58
N MET A 152 -0.05 -0.86 -10.73
CA MET A 152 -0.39 -1.40 -12.05
C MET A 152 0.65 -2.34 -12.66
N ASN A 153 1.82 -2.46 -12.04
CA ASN A 153 2.87 -3.40 -12.44
C ASN A 153 3.87 -3.55 -11.29
N ASN A 154 4.95 -4.31 -11.51
CA ASN A 154 5.98 -4.53 -10.51
C ASN A 154 7.34 -4.69 -11.17
N PHE A 155 8.37 -4.03 -10.64
CA PHE A 155 9.73 -4.31 -11.07
C PHE A 155 10.17 -5.72 -10.66
N TRP A 156 9.72 -6.17 -9.50
CA TRP A 156 10.06 -7.46 -8.92
C TRP A 156 9.19 -8.60 -9.43
N HIS A 157 9.66 -9.81 -9.18
CA HIS A 157 9.10 -11.02 -9.76
C HIS A 157 7.94 -11.64 -8.98
N TRP A 158 7.59 -11.12 -7.80
CA TRP A 158 6.58 -11.74 -6.95
C TRP A 158 5.14 -11.63 -7.46
N SER A 159 4.91 -10.77 -8.43
CA SER A 159 3.69 -10.76 -9.23
C SER A 159 3.97 -11.12 -10.70
N GLY A 160 5.17 -11.57 -11.05
CA GLY A 160 5.65 -11.69 -12.43
C GLY A 160 6.36 -10.40 -12.87
N GLY A 161 5.61 -9.32 -13.05
CA GLY A 161 6.15 -7.97 -13.23
C GLY A 161 6.92 -7.76 -14.53
N PHE A 162 7.72 -6.69 -14.59
CA PHE A 162 8.51 -6.28 -15.75
C PHE A 162 9.35 -7.41 -16.35
N SER A 163 10.00 -8.22 -15.50
CA SER A 163 10.74 -9.40 -15.94
C SER A 163 9.88 -10.38 -16.75
N GLN A 164 8.60 -10.54 -16.41
CA GLN A 164 7.68 -11.40 -17.13
C GLN A 164 7.22 -10.79 -18.46
N TYR A 165 7.06 -9.47 -18.55
CA TYR A 165 6.84 -8.79 -19.83
C TYR A 165 8.05 -9.00 -20.77
N VAL A 166 9.28 -8.84 -20.26
CA VAL A 166 10.50 -9.11 -21.01
C VAL A 166 10.51 -10.55 -21.52
N ALA A 167 10.24 -11.52 -20.64
CA ALA A 167 10.19 -12.95 -20.98
C ALA A 167 9.19 -13.27 -22.10
N TRP A 168 7.98 -12.70 -22.03
CA TRP A 168 6.97 -12.83 -23.08
C TRP A 168 7.43 -12.27 -24.43
N ILE A 169 8.07 -11.10 -24.45
CA ILE A 169 8.52 -10.46 -25.67
C ILE A 169 9.67 -11.21 -26.34
N ILE A 170 10.63 -11.71 -25.56
CA ILE A 170 11.78 -12.44 -26.11
C ILE A 170 11.45 -13.91 -26.41
N GLY A 171 10.30 -14.42 -25.94
CA GLY A 171 9.88 -15.80 -26.12
C GLY A 171 10.71 -16.81 -25.32
N ASN A 172 11.25 -16.40 -24.17
CA ASN A 172 12.06 -17.24 -23.28
C ASN A 172 11.62 -17.07 -21.83
N GLN A 173 11.02 -18.13 -21.26
CA GLN A 173 10.51 -18.14 -19.89
C GLN A 173 11.56 -18.41 -18.81
N THR A 174 12.84 -18.56 -19.17
CA THR A 174 13.93 -18.63 -18.19
C THR A 174 14.27 -17.22 -17.70
N ILE A 175 13.57 -16.78 -16.66
CA ILE A 175 13.87 -15.52 -15.94
C ILE A 175 15.01 -15.79 -14.94
N PRO A 176 16.05 -14.95 -14.88
CA PRO A 176 17.16 -15.09 -13.93
C PRO A 176 16.73 -14.64 -12.54
N TYR A 177 15.86 -15.41 -11.88
CA TYR A 177 15.45 -15.14 -10.50
C TYR A 177 16.66 -15.07 -9.57
N PRO A 178 16.69 -14.14 -8.60
CA PRO A 178 17.83 -13.91 -7.71
C PRO A 178 17.97 -15.01 -6.62
N GLU A 179 18.14 -16.26 -7.06
CA GLU A 179 18.41 -17.44 -6.25
C GLU A 179 19.46 -18.30 -6.97
N GLY A 180 20.34 -18.96 -6.21
CA GLY A 180 21.32 -19.90 -6.76
C GLY A 180 22.43 -19.19 -7.54
N ASP A 181 22.47 -19.40 -8.86
CA ASP A 181 23.52 -18.88 -9.75
C ASP A 181 23.31 -17.41 -10.16
N PHE A 182 22.15 -16.81 -9.86
CA PHE A 182 21.84 -15.42 -10.20
C PHE A 182 21.68 -14.55 -8.95
N GLY A 183 22.18 -13.31 -9.01
CA GLY A 183 22.01 -12.30 -7.99
C GLY A 183 20.96 -11.24 -8.36
N TRP A 184 20.81 -10.26 -7.47
CA TRP A 184 19.88 -9.14 -7.65
C TRP A 184 20.28 -8.23 -8.81
N ASP A 185 21.57 -8.06 -9.08
CA ASP A 185 22.05 -7.22 -10.19
C ASP A 185 21.66 -7.83 -11.53
N GLU A 186 21.84 -9.14 -11.72
CA GLU A 186 21.44 -9.83 -12.95
C GLU A 186 19.93 -9.77 -13.17
N PHE A 187 19.13 -9.99 -12.11
CA PHE A 187 17.68 -9.86 -12.18
C PHE A 187 17.27 -8.42 -12.54
N THR A 188 17.87 -7.43 -11.90
CA THR A 188 17.58 -6.01 -12.12
C THR A 188 17.88 -5.60 -13.56
N GLN A 189 19.04 -5.99 -14.09
CA GLN A 189 19.40 -5.73 -15.49
C GLN A 189 18.42 -6.41 -16.46
N TYR A 190 18.00 -7.64 -16.18
CA TYR A 190 17.02 -8.34 -17.00
C TYR A 190 15.66 -7.64 -16.99
N SER A 191 15.16 -7.27 -15.81
CA SER A 191 13.85 -6.62 -15.62
C SER A 191 13.82 -5.22 -16.23
N ALA A 192 14.88 -4.43 -16.08
CA ALA A 192 15.00 -3.06 -16.60
C ALA A 192 14.98 -2.97 -18.14
N ARG A 193 15.20 -4.08 -18.86
CA ARG A 193 14.96 -4.14 -20.33
C ARG A 193 13.54 -3.76 -20.72
N PHE A 194 12.59 -3.86 -19.79
CA PHE A 194 11.22 -3.40 -19.95
C PHE A 194 11.13 -1.96 -20.47
N TYR A 195 12.02 -1.05 -20.04
CA TYR A 195 12.09 0.34 -20.53
C TYR A 195 13.43 0.71 -21.18
N ASN A 196 14.53 -0.02 -20.92
CA ASN A 196 15.86 0.35 -21.42
C ASN A 196 16.26 -0.32 -22.75
N ASP A 197 15.64 -1.43 -23.12
CA ASP A 197 16.03 -2.19 -24.32
C ASP A 197 15.23 -1.70 -25.54
N THR A 198 15.92 -1.20 -26.55
CA THR A 198 15.29 -0.57 -27.73
C THR A 198 14.38 -1.52 -28.55
N GLU A 199 14.55 -2.85 -28.45
CA GLU A 199 13.71 -3.82 -29.16
C GLU A 199 12.59 -4.38 -28.29
N VAL A 200 12.84 -4.51 -26.98
CA VAL A 200 11.87 -5.04 -26.02
C VAL A 200 10.91 -3.95 -25.56
N ALA A 201 11.43 -2.78 -25.20
CA ALA A 201 10.68 -1.73 -24.52
C ALA A 201 9.44 -1.28 -25.31
N PRO A 202 9.49 -0.97 -26.62
CA PRO A 202 8.29 -0.54 -27.34
C PRO A 202 7.13 -1.56 -27.28
N LYS A 203 7.45 -2.86 -27.32
CA LYS A 203 6.44 -3.94 -27.27
C LYS A 203 5.95 -4.16 -25.84
N ALA A 204 6.86 -4.10 -24.87
CA ALA A 204 6.53 -4.22 -23.46
C ALA A 204 5.65 -3.06 -22.99
N GLN A 205 5.95 -1.83 -23.40
CA GLN A 205 5.14 -0.64 -23.11
C GLN A 205 3.75 -0.74 -23.74
N GLN A 206 3.62 -1.21 -24.98
CA GLN A 206 2.29 -1.41 -25.57
C GLN A 206 1.47 -2.44 -24.79
N MET A 207 2.07 -3.57 -24.44
CA MET A 207 1.40 -4.62 -23.66
C MET A 207 0.98 -4.11 -22.27
N PHE A 208 1.81 -3.28 -21.65
CA PHE A 208 1.49 -2.66 -20.36
C PHE A 208 0.37 -1.62 -20.49
N LYS A 209 0.38 -0.79 -21.53
CA LYS A 209 -0.73 0.14 -21.84
C LYS A 209 -2.05 -0.60 -22.09
N ASP A 210 -2.01 -1.79 -22.68
CA ASP A 210 -3.20 -2.64 -22.83
C ASP A 210 -3.72 -3.13 -21.47
N HIS A 211 -2.82 -3.47 -20.54
CA HIS A 211 -3.17 -3.81 -19.17
C HIS A 211 -3.78 -2.62 -18.41
N ILE A 212 -3.11 -1.47 -18.44
CA ILE A 212 -3.60 -0.23 -17.82
C ILE A 212 -5.02 0.09 -18.30
N LYS A 213 -5.23 0.07 -19.62
CA LYS A 213 -6.55 0.34 -20.20
C LYS A 213 -7.58 -0.66 -19.71
N THR A 214 -7.24 -1.95 -19.65
CA THR A 214 -8.17 -2.99 -19.20
C THR A 214 -8.61 -2.77 -17.76
N VAL A 215 -7.68 -2.43 -16.85
CA VAL A 215 -7.98 -2.19 -15.44
C VAL A 215 -8.75 -0.89 -15.25
N ILE A 216 -8.29 0.23 -15.82
CA ILE A 216 -8.95 1.54 -15.64
C ILE A 216 -10.38 1.52 -16.20
N THR A 217 -10.61 0.82 -17.32
CA THR A 217 -11.95 0.73 -17.93
C THR A 217 -12.80 -0.43 -17.40
N ARG A 218 -12.31 -1.18 -16.39
CA ARG A 218 -13.07 -2.24 -15.73
C ARG A 218 -14.33 -1.67 -15.11
N LYS A 219 -15.45 -2.35 -15.33
CA LYS A 219 -16.69 -2.13 -14.59
C LYS A 219 -16.76 -3.14 -13.44
N ASN A 220 -16.76 -2.65 -12.22
CA ASN A 220 -16.88 -3.44 -11.00
C ASN A 220 -18.15 -4.31 -11.06
N THR A 221 -18.01 -5.63 -10.92
CA THR A 221 -19.14 -6.57 -11.01
C THR A 221 -20.05 -6.56 -9.77
N VAL A 222 -19.57 -6.04 -8.64
CA VAL A 222 -20.30 -5.99 -7.36
C VAL A 222 -21.19 -4.76 -7.29
N ASN A 223 -20.64 -3.57 -7.58
CA ASN A 223 -21.34 -2.29 -7.39
C ASN A 223 -21.59 -1.50 -8.69
N GLY A 224 -21.05 -1.97 -9.83
CA GLY A 224 -21.32 -1.41 -11.15
C GLY A 224 -20.55 -0.14 -11.51
N LYS A 225 -19.69 0.40 -10.63
CA LYS A 225 -18.83 1.56 -10.93
C LYS A 225 -17.76 1.19 -11.95
N VAL A 226 -17.42 2.12 -12.85
CA VAL A 226 -16.22 1.99 -13.69
C VAL A 226 -15.02 2.48 -12.87
N TYR A 227 -13.92 1.74 -12.88
CA TYR A 227 -12.77 2.05 -12.03
C TYR A 227 -12.20 3.45 -12.27
N GLY A 228 -12.05 3.87 -13.54
CA GLY A 228 -11.64 5.23 -13.91
C GLY A 228 -12.63 6.34 -13.52
N GLU A 229 -13.78 5.98 -12.95
CA GLU A 229 -14.81 6.88 -12.42
C GLU A 229 -15.09 6.63 -10.93
N ASP A 230 -14.36 5.75 -10.25
CA ASP A 230 -14.62 5.36 -8.86
C ASP A 230 -13.77 6.19 -7.87
N PRO A 231 -14.38 7.07 -7.04
CA PRO A 231 -13.67 7.84 -6.03
C PRO A 231 -13.18 7.02 -4.82
N THR A 232 -13.48 5.72 -4.77
CA THR A 232 -12.81 4.78 -3.85
C THR A 232 -11.33 4.60 -4.24
N ILE A 233 -10.95 4.80 -5.50
CA ILE A 233 -9.55 4.80 -5.92
C ILE A 233 -8.97 6.20 -5.67
N MET A 234 -7.88 6.27 -4.92
CA MET A 234 -7.09 7.50 -4.71
C MET A 234 -6.20 7.77 -5.92
N SER A 235 -5.43 6.76 -6.35
CA SER A 235 -4.42 6.94 -7.38
C SER A 235 -4.16 5.68 -8.20
N TRP A 236 -3.70 5.92 -9.43
CA TRP A 236 -3.10 4.92 -10.30
C TRP A 236 -1.59 4.98 -10.16
N GLN A 237 -0.97 3.90 -9.71
CA GLN A 237 0.47 3.85 -9.53
C GLN A 237 1.13 3.06 -10.65
N LEU A 238 2.15 3.66 -11.27
CA LEU A 238 2.83 3.11 -12.44
C LEU A 238 3.31 1.69 -12.20
N ALA A 239 4.17 1.48 -11.21
CA ALA A 239 4.65 0.16 -10.84
C ALA A 239 5.17 0.18 -9.41
N ASN A 240 5.29 -1.00 -8.81
CA ASN A 240 6.08 -1.18 -7.61
C ASN A 240 7.58 -1.09 -7.94
N GLU A 241 8.26 -0.11 -7.35
CA GLU A 241 9.72 0.02 -7.26
C GLU A 241 10.49 -0.05 -8.60
N PRO A 242 10.12 0.74 -9.64
CA PRO A 242 10.90 0.79 -10.89
C PRO A 242 12.35 1.23 -10.61
N GLN A 243 13.33 0.42 -11.01
CA GLN A 243 14.75 0.72 -10.77
C GLN A 243 15.33 1.63 -11.85
N GLU A 244 15.54 2.90 -11.52
CA GLU A 244 16.21 3.87 -12.40
C GLU A 244 15.56 3.98 -13.79
N GLY A 245 14.22 3.97 -13.84
CA GLY A 245 13.48 4.18 -15.08
C GLY A 245 13.83 5.52 -15.75
N PRO A 246 13.86 5.61 -17.08
CA PRO A 246 14.12 6.88 -17.75
C PRO A 246 12.96 7.86 -17.54
N ALA A 247 13.25 9.16 -17.44
CA ALA A 247 12.25 10.19 -17.12
C ALA A 247 11.06 10.18 -18.10
N GLU A 248 11.34 9.98 -19.39
CA GLU A 248 10.33 9.90 -20.44
C GLU A 248 9.36 8.73 -20.28
N TRP A 249 9.79 7.64 -19.63
CA TRP A 249 8.91 6.50 -19.36
C TRP A 249 7.86 6.84 -18.29
N PHE A 250 8.27 7.54 -17.23
CA PHE A 250 7.33 8.02 -16.20
C PHE A 250 6.31 8.98 -16.81
N VAL A 251 6.75 9.90 -17.67
CA VAL A 251 5.86 10.85 -18.36
C VAL A 251 4.91 10.15 -19.32
N ASP A 252 5.39 9.22 -20.14
CA ASP A 252 4.57 8.51 -21.13
C ASP A 252 3.46 7.66 -20.47
N ILE A 253 3.81 6.86 -19.47
CA ILE A 253 2.83 6.01 -18.78
C ILE A 253 1.88 6.85 -17.91
N GLY A 254 2.40 7.84 -17.19
CA GLY A 254 1.57 8.73 -16.37
C GLY A 254 0.57 9.52 -17.20
N SER A 255 0.99 10.06 -18.36
CA SER A 255 0.11 10.74 -19.32
C SER A 255 -1.03 9.83 -19.79
N TYR A 256 -0.70 8.58 -20.10
CA TYR A 256 -1.70 7.61 -20.57
C TYR A 256 -2.72 7.25 -19.49
N MET A 257 -2.30 7.12 -18.22
CA MET A 257 -3.22 6.93 -17.09
C MET A 257 -4.14 8.15 -16.90
N LYS A 258 -3.59 9.37 -16.98
CA LYS A 258 -4.38 10.62 -16.90
C LYS A 258 -5.40 10.75 -18.03
N GLU A 259 -5.07 10.32 -19.24
CA GLU A 259 -6.00 10.31 -20.37
C GLU A 259 -7.21 9.41 -20.09
N LEU A 260 -6.98 8.23 -19.50
CA LEU A 260 -8.02 7.24 -19.21
C LEU A 260 -8.84 7.58 -17.95
N ALA A 261 -8.23 8.22 -16.96
CA ALA A 261 -8.82 8.51 -15.65
C ALA A 261 -8.46 9.93 -15.17
N PRO A 262 -9.01 10.99 -15.79
CA PRO A 262 -8.56 12.37 -15.57
C PRO A 262 -8.89 12.95 -14.19
N ASN A 263 -9.74 12.29 -13.39
CA ASN A 263 -10.07 12.73 -12.03
C ASN A 263 -9.22 12.05 -10.95
N HIS A 264 -8.42 11.04 -11.31
CA HIS A 264 -7.57 10.32 -10.36
C HIS A 264 -6.17 10.91 -10.29
N LEU A 265 -5.53 10.75 -9.13
CA LEU A 265 -4.10 10.99 -9.00
C LEU A 265 -3.31 9.88 -9.69
N VAL A 266 -2.05 10.13 -9.99
CA VAL A 266 -1.07 9.22 -10.55
C VAL A 266 0.23 9.32 -9.75
N SER A 267 0.85 8.18 -9.45
CA SER A 267 2.12 8.11 -8.73
C SER A 267 3.12 7.15 -9.36
N ALA A 268 4.40 7.38 -9.09
CA ALA A 268 5.48 6.59 -9.67
C ALA A 268 5.65 5.20 -9.00
N GLY A 269 5.51 5.15 -7.67
CA GLY A 269 5.84 3.95 -6.86
C GLY A 269 7.35 3.76 -6.67
N LEU A 270 8.11 4.86 -6.66
CA LEU A 270 9.56 4.86 -6.49
C LEU A 270 9.93 4.67 -5.01
N GLU A 271 10.99 3.91 -4.75
CA GLU A 271 11.56 3.73 -3.41
C GLU A 271 12.25 4.99 -2.88
N SER A 272 12.79 5.82 -3.77
CA SER A 272 13.57 7.01 -3.39
C SER A 272 14.80 6.69 -2.52
N LYS A 273 15.37 5.48 -2.70
CA LYS A 273 16.48 4.92 -1.91
C LYS A 273 17.87 5.34 -2.37
N GLU A 274 17.98 5.89 -3.57
CA GLU A 274 19.25 6.30 -4.16
C GLU A 274 19.57 7.75 -3.79
N ASP A 275 19.47 8.69 -4.72
CA ASP A 275 19.82 10.09 -4.51
C ASP A 275 18.73 11.05 -4.99
N HIS A 276 19.00 12.34 -4.80
CA HIS A 276 18.13 13.43 -5.23
C HIS A 276 17.86 13.41 -6.74
N TYR A 277 18.84 13.01 -7.56
CA TYR A 277 18.67 12.97 -9.01
C TYR A 277 17.68 11.88 -9.42
N ASP A 278 17.77 10.68 -8.83
CA ASP A 278 16.80 9.60 -9.04
C ASP A 278 15.39 10.03 -8.59
N PHE A 279 15.29 10.71 -7.44
CA PHE A 279 14.01 11.23 -6.96
C PHE A 279 13.38 12.20 -7.95
N LEU A 280 14.13 13.19 -8.45
CA LEU A 280 13.62 14.16 -9.42
C LEU A 280 13.32 13.50 -10.78
N ARG A 281 14.13 12.52 -11.21
CA ARG A 281 13.90 11.78 -12.47
C ARG A 281 12.51 11.17 -12.56
N ALA A 282 12.01 10.60 -11.46
CA ALA A 282 10.66 10.01 -11.44
C ALA A 282 9.55 11.03 -11.21
N HIS A 283 9.81 12.07 -10.40
CA HIS A 283 8.75 12.92 -9.85
C HIS A 283 8.72 14.35 -10.42
N ASP A 284 9.76 14.88 -11.07
CA ASP A 284 9.81 16.25 -11.60
C ASP A 284 9.13 16.37 -12.97
N ASN A 285 7.80 16.19 -12.97
CA ASN A 285 6.94 16.33 -14.15
C ASN A 285 5.47 16.55 -13.75
N ASP A 286 4.63 17.06 -14.65
CA ASP A 286 3.24 17.42 -14.33
C ASP A 286 2.27 16.22 -14.22
N VAL A 287 2.68 15.01 -14.61
CA VAL A 287 1.77 13.85 -14.65
C VAL A 287 1.80 13.02 -13.36
N ILE A 288 2.89 13.09 -12.60
CA ILE A 288 3.00 12.47 -11.28
C ILE A 288 2.53 13.47 -10.23
N ASP A 289 1.37 13.23 -9.59
CA ASP A 289 0.76 14.22 -8.69
C ASP A 289 1.42 14.28 -7.31
N TYR A 290 2.02 13.16 -6.86
CA TYR A 290 2.68 13.08 -5.56
C TYR A 290 3.88 12.13 -5.59
N ALA A 291 4.78 12.32 -4.63
CA ALA A 291 6.00 11.56 -4.48
C ALA A 291 5.87 10.42 -3.46
N THR A 292 6.65 9.37 -3.66
CA THR A 292 6.67 8.18 -2.79
C THR A 292 8.08 7.89 -2.30
N CYS A 293 8.20 7.25 -1.13
CA CYS A 293 9.47 6.68 -0.66
C CYS A 293 9.25 5.38 0.11
N HIS A 294 10.22 4.47 0.04
CA HIS A 294 10.18 3.13 0.63
C HIS A 294 11.44 2.92 1.49
N LEU A 295 11.27 2.48 2.74
CA LEU A 295 12.36 2.35 3.69
C LEU A 295 12.59 0.90 4.11
N TRP A 296 13.67 0.31 3.60
CA TRP A 296 14.04 -1.10 3.79
C TRP A 296 15.40 -1.28 4.48
N VAL A 297 15.46 -1.02 5.78
CA VAL A 297 16.73 -0.99 6.55
C VAL A 297 17.46 -2.34 6.58
N GLU A 298 16.73 -3.46 6.66
CA GLU A 298 17.34 -4.80 6.63
C GLU A 298 17.84 -5.15 5.23
N ASN A 299 17.03 -4.91 4.18
CA ASN A 299 17.41 -5.19 2.80
C ASN A 299 18.62 -4.37 2.35
N ARG A 300 18.80 -3.15 2.89
CA ARG A 300 19.96 -2.28 2.63
C ARG A 300 21.18 -2.60 3.50
N GLY A 301 21.11 -3.62 4.36
CA GLY A 301 22.20 -4.03 5.25
C GLY A 301 22.51 -3.04 6.38
N VAL A 302 21.57 -2.14 6.69
CA VAL A 302 21.69 -1.18 7.80
C VAL A 302 21.30 -1.82 9.13
N TYR A 303 20.31 -2.71 9.10
CA TYR A 303 19.80 -3.44 10.25
C TYR A 303 20.03 -4.94 10.10
N ASP A 304 20.68 -5.57 11.08
CA ASP A 304 20.69 -7.02 11.24
C ASP A 304 19.76 -7.37 12.41
N PRO A 305 18.61 -8.03 12.17
CA PRO A 305 17.67 -8.36 13.24
C PRO A 305 18.24 -9.33 14.27
N SER A 306 19.36 -9.99 13.98
CA SER A 306 20.07 -10.87 14.92
C SER A 306 21.07 -10.13 15.82
N ASP A 307 21.38 -8.87 15.54
CA ASP A 307 22.33 -8.05 16.31
C ASP A 307 21.67 -6.77 16.84
N VAL A 308 21.49 -6.72 18.16
CA VAL A 308 20.88 -5.59 18.87
C VAL A 308 21.60 -4.26 18.62
N ASN A 309 22.90 -4.30 18.34
CA ASN A 309 23.71 -3.10 18.17
C ASN A 309 23.42 -2.37 16.86
N THR A 310 22.76 -3.02 15.90
CA THR A 310 22.39 -2.41 14.62
C THR A 310 21.05 -1.66 14.69
N PHE A 311 20.31 -1.79 15.80
CA PHE A 311 18.98 -1.19 15.93
C PHE A 311 19.00 0.33 15.96
N GLN A 312 19.79 0.96 16.84
CA GLN A 312 19.87 2.44 16.88
C GLN A 312 20.38 3.04 15.56
N PRO A 313 21.45 2.49 14.91
CA PRO A 313 21.84 2.91 13.57
C PRO A 313 20.69 2.86 12.53
N SER A 314 19.81 1.87 12.62
CA SER A 314 18.65 1.76 11.72
C SER A 314 17.61 2.87 11.94
N ILE A 315 17.40 3.28 13.20
CA ILE A 315 16.54 4.42 13.55
C ILE A 315 17.14 5.72 12.96
N ASP A 316 18.43 5.95 13.21
CA ASP A 316 19.13 7.15 12.74
C ASP A 316 19.11 7.25 11.21
N TYR A 317 19.30 6.11 10.53
CA TYR A 317 19.18 6.00 9.08
C TYR A 317 17.76 6.34 8.61
N GLY A 318 16.72 5.76 9.23
CA GLY A 318 15.33 6.02 8.87
C GLY A 318 14.93 7.49 9.06
N LEU A 319 15.38 8.13 10.14
CA LEU A 319 15.13 9.56 10.37
C LEU A 319 15.83 10.46 9.35
N SER A 320 17.07 10.12 8.97
CA SER A 320 17.81 10.80 7.91
C SER A 320 17.13 10.65 6.55
N PHE A 321 16.66 9.43 6.24
CA PHE A 321 15.93 9.11 5.02
C PHE A 321 14.63 9.93 4.90
N LEU A 322 13.83 9.99 5.97
CA LEU A 322 12.63 10.84 6.02
C LEU A 322 12.96 12.32 5.81
N ALA A 323 14.05 12.81 6.41
CA ALA A 323 14.46 14.21 6.27
C ALA A 323 14.86 14.55 4.82
N ASN A 324 15.60 13.66 4.15
CA ASN A 324 16.03 13.85 2.77
C ASN A 324 14.84 13.84 1.82
N THR A 325 14.03 12.79 1.85
CA THR A 325 12.87 12.64 0.95
C THR A 325 11.84 13.75 1.17
N SER A 326 11.62 14.17 2.41
CA SER A 326 10.78 15.33 2.75
C SER A 326 11.30 16.64 2.15
N THR A 327 12.63 16.86 2.19
CA THR A 327 13.27 18.01 1.54
C THR A 327 13.03 17.96 0.02
N TRP A 328 13.29 16.81 -0.61
CA TRP A 328 13.16 16.66 -2.06
C TRP A 328 11.72 16.85 -2.55
N ALA A 329 10.72 16.32 -1.83
CA ALA A 329 9.32 16.52 -2.16
C ALA A 329 8.89 17.99 -2.00
N SER A 330 9.41 18.67 -0.96
CA SER A 330 9.15 20.10 -0.75
C SER A 330 9.73 20.98 -1.87
N GLU A 331 10.90 20.61 -2.42
CA GLU A 331 11.49 21.29 -3.58
C GLU A 331 10.61 21.19 -4.83
N LEU A 332 9.93 20.06 -5.00
CA LEU A 332 8.96 19.84 -6.09
C LEU A 332 7.59 20.48 -5.84
N GLY A 333 7.30 20.92 -4.62
CA GLY A 333 5.96 21.34 -4.22
C GLY A 333 4.94 20.21 -4.38
N LYS A 334 5.32 18.98 -3.98
CA LYS A 334 4.46 17.80 -4.09
C LYS A 334 4.26 17.11 -2.74
N PRO A 335 3.08 16.51 -2.51
CA PRO A 335 2.87 15.66 -1.35
C PRO A 335 3.83 14.46 -1.35
N LEU A 336 4.19 13.98 -0.14
CA LEU A 336 5.03 12.80 0.04
C LEU A 336 4.34 11.76 0.92
N ILE A 337 4.38 10.50 0.48
CA ILE A 337 3.92 9.32 1.25
C ILE A 337 5.09 8.34 1.39
N MET A 338 5.35 7.88 2.62
CA MET A 338 6.21 6.70 2.84
C MET A 338 5.34 5.46 2.64
N GLU A 339 5.19 5.02 1.40
CA GLU A 339 4.19 4.01 1.06
C GLU A 339 4.68 2.57 1.25
N GLU A 340 5.94 2.36 1.63
CA GLU A 340 6.43 1.09 2.18
C GLU A 340 7.49 1.32 3.25
N PHE A 341 7.42 0.54 4.33
CA PHE A 341 8.50 0.38 5.29
C PHE A 341 8.20 -0.81 6.19
N GLY A 342 9.24 -1.51 6.63
CA GLY A 342 9.11 -2.68 7.46
C GLY A 342 10.34 -2.96 8.31
N MET A 343 10.15 -3.76 9.34
CA MET A 343 11.21 -4.30 10.18
C MET A 343 10.81 -5.71 10.63
N ALA A 344 11.78 -6.61 10.71
CA ALA A 344 11.56 -7.97 11.14
C ALA A 344 11.16 -8.08 12.61
N ARG A 345 10.72 -9.28 13.00
CA ARG A 345 10.50 -9.66 14.41
C ARG A 345 11.84 -9.78 15.16
N ASP A 346 11.78 -9.92 16.48
CA ASP A 346 12.93 -9.88 17.40
C ASP A 346 13.88 -11.09 17.29
N ALA A 347 14.54 -11.26 16.14
CA ALA A 347 15.44 -12.37 15.88
C ALA A 347 16.64 -12.40 16.83
N PHE A 348 17.04 -11.25 17.39
CA PHE A 348 18.13 -11.13 18.36
C PHE A 348 17.89 -11.92 19.67
N LEU A 349 16.63 -12.29 19.97
CA LEU A 349 16.33 -13.17 21.11
C LEU A 349 16.81 -14.61 20.86
N LYS A 350 16.93 -15.00 19.58
CA LYS A 350 17.53 -16.27 19.16
C LYS A 350 18.28 -16.06 17.83
N PRO A 351 19.46 -15.42 17.88
CA PRO A 351 20.21 -15.00 16.70
C PRO A 351 20.43 -16.14 15.71
N TYR A 352 20.27 -15.86 14.42
CA TYR A 352 20.48 -16.80 13.31
C TYR A 352 19.54 -18.02 13.27
N ASP A 353 18.51 -18.09 14.11
CA ASP A 353 17.42 -19.06 13.97
C ASP A 353 16.31 -18.47 13.08
N LEU A 354 16.33 -18.86 11.80
CA LEU A 354 15.37 -18.38 10.82
C LEU A 354 13.93 -18.77 11.17
N ALA A 355 13.69 -19.97 11.71
CA ALA A 355 12.36 -20.40 12.08
C ALA A 355 11.80 -19.56 13.24
N PHE A 356 12.66 -19.16 14.19
CA PHE A 356 12.30 -18.24 15.25
C PHE A 356 12.02 -16.83 14.70
N LYS A 357 12.89 -16.28 13.84
CA LYS A 357 12.70 -14.96 13.22
C LYS A 357 11.32 -14.81 12.54
N LEU A 358 10.84 -15.87 11.90
CA LEU A 358 9.62 -15.86 11.07
C LEU A 358 8.35 -16.29 11.82
N ASN A 359 8.48 -16.71 13.09
CA ASN A 359 7.37 -17.26 13.86
C ASN A 359 6.42 -16.14 14.34
N PRO A 360 5.09 -16.26 14.16
CA PRO A 360 4.13 -15.28 14.67
C PRO A 360 4.17 -15.09 16.20
N ASP A 361 4.66 -16.07 16.96
CA ASP A 361 4.80 -15.98 18.42
C ASP A 361 6.08 -15.22 18.85
N THR A 362 7.02 -14.96 17.93
CA THR A 362 8.21 -14.17 18.22
C THR A 362 7.82 -12.71 18.43
N PRO A 363 8.29 -12.03 19.49
CA PRO A 363 7.95 -10.62 19.75
C PRO A 363 8.44 -9.65 18.67
N THR A 364 7.93 -8.42 18.71
CA THR A 364 8.21 -7.35 17.73
C THR A 364 8.70 -6.06 18.38
N SER A 365 9.42 -6.13 19.51
CA SER A 365 9.82 -4.94 20.27
C SER A 365 10.65 -3.94 19.46
N HIS A 366 11.62 -4.39 18.67
CA HIS A 366 12.39 -3.48 17.79
C HIS A 366 11.51 -2.88 16.69
N LYS A 367 10.65 -3.69 16.07
CA LYS A 367 9.70 -3.23 15.05
C LYS A 367 8.73 -2.18 15.60
N ASP A 368 8.20 -2.39 16.81
CA ASP A 368 7.26 -1.49 17.46
C ASP A 368 7.90 -0.13 17.77
N GLU A 369 9.14 -0.12 18.28
CA GLU A 369 9.89 1.11 18.55
C GLU A 369 10.32 1.82 17.26
N PHE A 370 10.71 1.07 16.23
CA PHE A 370 11.00 1.60 14.89
C PHE A 370 9.78 2.27 14.27
N TYR A 371 8.64 1.59 14.28
CA TYR A 371 7.37 2.13 13.79
C TYR A 371 6.98 3.38 14.57
N GLY A 372 6.97 3.32 15.90
CA GLY A 372 6.62 4.46 16.74
C GLY A 372 7.49 5.70 16.48
N THR A 373 8.81 5.50 16.36
CA THR A 373 9.77 6.59 16.10
C THR A 373 9.53 7.25 14.74
N LEU A 374 9.37 6.45 13.68
CA LEU A 374 9.10 7.00 12.34
C LEU A 374 7.72 7.66 12.25
N PHE A 375 6.71 7.07 12.90
CA PHE A 375 5.37 7.63 12.95
C PHE A 375 5.33 9.00 13.64
N ASP A 376 5.99 9.15 14.78
CA ASP A 376 6.08 10.45 15.46
C ASP A 376 6.78 11.49 14.57
N LYS A 377 7.84 11.08 13.85
CA LYS A 377 8.53 11.97 12.91
C LYS A 377 7.65 12.37 11.73
N ILE A 378 6.87 11.45 11.17
CA ILE A 378 5.92 11.72 10.08
C ILE A 378 4.83 12.69 10.56
N VAL A 379 4.29 12.50 11.77
CA VAL A 379 3.29 13.41 12.35
C VAL A 379 3.87 14.82 12.50
N ASP A 380 5.13 14.97 12.92
CA ASP A 380 5.78 16.26 13.00
C ASP A 380 5.96 16.92 11.63
N TYR A 381 6.38 16.18 10.61
CA TYR A 381 6.47 16.71 9.25
C TYR A 381 5.10 17.00 8.62
N ALA A 382 4.05 16.25 8.97
CA ALA A 382 2.69 16.53 8.50
C ALA A 382 2.15 17.86 9.05
N LYS A 383 2.51 18.24 10.29
CA LYS A 383 2.18 19.57 10.84
C LYS A 383 2.84 20.71 10.05
N GLU A 384 3.99 20.44 9.46
CA GLU A 384 4.76 21.39 8.65
C GLU A 384 4.38 21.36 7.16
N GLY A 385 3.44 20.50 6.74
CA GLY A 385 3.08 20.33 5.32
C GLY A 385 4.18 19.66 4.49
N LYS A 386 5.05 18.85 5.12
CA LYS A 386 6.21 18.22 4.46
C LYS A 386 6.11 16.69 4.33
N PHE A 387 4.98 16.13 4.77
CA PHE A 387 4.63 14.72 4.67
C PHE A 387 3.12 14.58 4.75
N THR A 388 2.55 13.57 4.11
CA THR A 388 1.09 13.35 4.11
C THR A 388 0.65 12.06 4.76
N GLY A 389 1.57 11.17 5.08
CA GLY A 389 1.28 9.92 5.80
C GLY A 389 2.13 8.76 5.31
N SER A 390 1.72 7.54 5.64
CA SER A 390 2.48 6.35 5.28
C SER A 390 1.61 5.10 5.15
N ASN A 391 2.15 4.09 4.47
CA ASN A 391 1.61 2.74 4.40
C ASN A 391 2.68 1.77 4.91
N PHE A 392 2.46 1.14 6.05
CA PHE A 392 3.39 0.12 6.52
C PHE A 392 3.33 -1.11 5.62
N TRP A 393 4.46 -1.79 5.45
CA TRP A 393 4.52 -3.09 4.79
C TRP A 393 4.68 -4.20 5.84
N ALA A 394 3.73 -5.13 5.94
CA ALA A 394 2.41 -5.15 5.30
C ALA A 394 1.38 -5.82 6.22
N TYR A 395 0.10 -5.55 6.01
CA TYR A 395 -0.95 -6.14 6.85
C TYR A 395 -1.21 -7.58 6.43
N ALA A 396 -1.01 -8.53 7.34
CA ALA A 396 -1.25 -9.96 7.12
C ALA A 396 -2.57 -10.45 7.72
N GLY A 397 -3.13 -9.68 8.66
CA GLY A 397 -4.39 -9.98 9.32
C GLY A 397 -4.40 -11.36 9.99
N GLU A 398 -5.33 -12.21 9.58
CA GLU A 398 -5.60 -13.53 10.15
C GLU A 398 -4.61 -14.60 9.66
N GLY A 399 -3.93 -14.38 8.53
CA GLY A 399 -2.96 -15.34 8.00
C GLY A 399 -1.77 -15.51 8.92
N ARG A 400 -1.11 -16.67 8.87
CA ARG A 400 0.12 -16.95 9.63
C ARG A 400 1.15 -17.64 8.76
N SER A 401 2.44 -17.33 9.00
CA SER A 401 3.55 -18.00 8.32
C SER A 401 3.59 -19.51 8.54
N THR A 402 2.97 -19.99 9.61
CA THR A 402 2.82 -21.41 9.97
C THR A 402 1.66 -22.12 9.28
N ASP A 403 0.82 -21.39 8.53
CA ASP A 403 -0.32 -22.00 7.84
C ASP A 403 0.14 -22.93 6.72
N ASN A 404 -0.71 -23.92 6.43
CA ASN A 404 -0.49 -24.76 5.27
C ASN A 404 -0.80 -23.99 3.98
N PRO A 405 -0.03 -24.19 2.89
CA PRO A 405 -0.38 -23.63 1.60
C PRO A 405 -1.78 -24.07 1.13
N ASN A 406 -2.51 -23.16 0.47
CA ASN A 406 -3.75 -23.48 -0.22
C ASN A 406 -3.48 -24.38 -1.45
N GLN A 407 -4.54 -24.71 -2.20
CA GLN A 407 -4.45 -25.58 -3.39
C GLN A 407 -3.59 -25.03 -4.54
N TYR A 408 -3.22 -23.74 -4.50
CA TYR A 408 -2.31 -23.09 -5.45
C TYR A 408 -0.88 -22.94 -4.89
N GLY A 409 -0.60 -23.48 -3.71
CA GLY A 409 0.70 -23.41 -3.06
C GLY A 409 0.97 -22.08 -2.34
N MET A 410 -0.05 -21.24 -2.17
CA MET A 410 0.06 -19.93 -1.53
C MET A 410 -0.28 -20.00 -0.04
N VAL A 411 0.50 -19.28 0.77
CA VAL A 411 0.10 -18.89 2.12
C VAL A 411 -0.05 -17.38 2.07
N TRP A 412 -1.30 -16.91 2.09
CA TRP A 412 -1.61 -15.49 1.95
C TRP A 412 -1.41 -14.75 3.26
N LEU A 413 -0.47 -13.80 3.25
CA LEU A 413 -0.08 -12.89 4.32
C LEU A 413 0.64 -11.69 3.68
N GLY A 414 1.27 -10.82 4.47
CA GLY A 414 1.88 -9.58 4.00
C GLY A 414 3.20 -9.74 3.24
N ASP A 415 3.85 -10.90 3.31
CA ASP A 415 5.13 -11.19 2.64
C ASP A 415 4.89 -11.92 1.31
N PRO A 416 5.22 -11.35 0.14
CA PRO A 416 5.00 -11.98 -1.15
C PRO A 416 5.81 -13.27 -1.32
N PRO A 417 5.42 -14.16 -2.25
CA PRO A 417 5.98 -15.52 -2.34
C PRO A 417 7.45 -15.62 -2.78
N HIS A 418 8.12 -14.51 -3.07
CA HIS A 418 9.57 -14.47 -3.21
C HIS A 418 10.33 -14.32 -1.89
N GLU A 419 9.63 -13.93 -0.82
CA GLU A 419 10.16 -13.71 0.51
C GLU A 419 9.82 -14.86 1.45
N ASN A 420 10.54 -14.88 2.58
CA ASN A 420 10.18 -15.73 3.68
C ASN A 420 8.85 -15.28 4.31
N ARG A 421 7.93 -16.23 4.44
CA ARG A 421 6.63 -16.01 5.10
C ARG A 421 6.84 -15.60 6.56
N GLY A 422 6.25 -14.49 6.97
CA GLY A 422 6.33 -13.96 8.34
C GLY A 422 7.51 -13.01 8.58
N TRP A 423 8.18 -12.53 7.53
CA TRP A 423 9.32 -11.62 7.66
C TRP A 423 8.89 -10.23 8.16
N TYR A 424 8.00 -9.57 7.42
CA TYR A 424 7.52 -8.20 7.68
C TYR A 424 6.03 -8.11 7.99
N SER A 425 5.26 -9.18 7.78
CA SER A 425 3.85 -9.28 8.17
C SER A 425 3.55 -8.66 9.54
N VAL A 426 2.53 -7.80 9.60
CA VAL A 426 1.85 -7.40 10.84
C VAL A 426 0.59 -8.24 10.96
N TYR A 427 0.54 -9.11 11.98
CA TYR A 427 -0.61 -9.95 12.26
C TYR A 427 -1.66 -9.21 13.10
N ASP A 428 -2.92 -9.66 13.05
CA ASP A 428 -4.04 -9.08 13.81
C ASP A 428 -3.83 -9.03 15.34
N LYS A 429 -2.91 -9.86 15.87
CA LYS A 429 -2.61 -9.97 17.30
C LYS A 429 -1.23 -9.43 17.70
N ASP A 430 -0.48 -8.87 16.77
CA ASP A 430 0.83 -8.28 17.09
C ASP A 430 0.65 -7.03 17.96
N THR A 431 1.61 -6.77 18.85
CA THR A 431 1.65 -5.53 19.64
C THR A 431 1.76 -4.28 18.76
N THR A 432 2.35 -4.43 17.57
CA THR A 432 2.46 -3.39 16.54
C THR A 432 1.09 -2.80 16.12
N VAL A 433 0.00 -3.57 16.22
CA VAL A 433 -1.36 -3.08 15.89
C VAL A 433 -1.73 -1.86 16.74
N GLN A 434 -1.35 -1.85 18.02
CA GLN A 434 -1.64 -0.70 18.89
C GLN A 434 -0.80 0.52 18.51
N VAL A 435 0.48 0.33 18.15
CA VAL A 435 1.37 1.40 17.67
C VAL A 435 0.80 2.07 16.42
N ILE A 436 0.32 1.28 15.46
CA ILE A 436 -0.33 1.76 14.22
C ILE A 436 -1.62 2.51 14.54
N LYS A 437 -2.44 1.97 15.46
CA LYS A 437 -3.70 2.60 15.87
C LYS A 437 -3.48 3.97 16.50
N ASP A 438 -2.46 4.10 17.34
CA ASP A 438 -2.12 5.37 17.99
C ASP A 438 -1.60 6.41 16.98
N TYR A 439 -0.77 5.98 16.02
CA TYR A 439 -0.35 6.83 14.89
C TYR A 439 -1.55 7.34 14.07
N ASN A 440 -2.44 6.43 13.67
CA ASN A 440 -3.62 6.78 12.88
C ASN A 440 -4.54 7.76 13.63
N ALA A 441 -4.67 7.61 14.95
CA ALA A 441 -5.42 8.55 15.78
C ALA A 441 -4.75 9.95 15.80
N LYS A 442 -3.41 10.01 15.92
CA LYS A 442 -2.65 11.27 15.87
C LYS A 442 -2.81 11.99 14.53
N LEU A 443 -2.66 11.28 13.41
CA LEU A 443 -2.85 11.87 12.07
C LEU A 443 -4.29 12.33 11.84
N LYS A 444 -5.28 11.53 12.27
CA LYS A 444 -6.68 11.92 12.16
C LYS A 444 -6.99 13.18 12.98
N ALA A 445 -6.47 13.28 14.20
CA ALA A 445 -6.64 14.48 15.02
C ALA A 445 -5.98 15.72 14.38
N LEU A 446 -4.86 15.54 13.69
CA LEU A 446 -4.21 16.61 12.94
C LEU A 446 -5.05 17.03 11.72
N GLU A 447 -5.55 16.07 10.93
CA GLU A 447 -6.46 16.27 9.80
C GLU A 447 -7.72 17.06 10.21
N GLU A 448 -8.32 16.74 11.37
CA GLU A 448 -9.50 17.44 11.90
C GLU A 448 -9.21 18.83 12.49
N SER A 449 -7.93 19.19 12.67
CA SER A 449 -7.50 20.47 13.26
C SER A 449 -7.09 21.54 12.24
N GLN A 450 -6.87 21.12 10.98
CA GLN A 450 -6.54 21.96 9.83
C GLN A 450 -7.82 22.31 9.08
#